data_AF-A0A6M3IMD1-F1
#
_entry.id   AF-A0A6M3IMD1-F1
#
_cell.length_a   1.000
_cell.length_b   1.000
_cell.length_c   1.000
_cell.angle_alpha   90.00
_cell.angle_beta   90.00
_cell.angle_gamma   90.00
#
_symmetry.space_group_name_H-M   'P 1'
#
loop_
_entity.id
_entity.type
_entity.pdbx_description
1 polymer ?
#
loop_
_entity_poly.entity_id
_entity_poly.type
_entity_poly.pdbx_seq_one_letter_code
_entity_poly.pdbx_strand_id
1 'polypeptide(L)' 'WKKVKGVTGDTIVETDNNQAMPVRVLFLENKERLEIPMSFLIRFSQERFYDIKDQMEQEAGQTMPTKKGRRTKGGE' A
#
# COMPACT_ATOMS: atom_id res chain seq x y z
N TRP A 1 6.74 -9.01 -5.37
CA TRP A 1 6.13 -8.59 -4.08
C TRP A 1 6.25 -9.72 -3.08
N LYS A 2 6.72 -9.46 -1.85
CA LYS A 2 6.84 -10.48 -0.80
C LYS A 2 5.87 -10.13 0.33
N LYS A 3 4.95 -11.04 0.67
CA LYS A 3 4.04 -10.86 1.82
C LYS A 3 4.85 -11.09 3.10
N VAL A 4 4.85 -10.10 3.99
CA VAL A 4 5.39 -10.27 5.35
C VAL A 4 4.31 -11.01 6.15
N LYS A 5 4.65 -12.18 6.68
CA LYS A 5 3.75 -13.00 7.52
C LYS A 5 4.04 -12.74 8.99
N GLY A 6 3.06 -13.01 9.86
CA GLY A 6 3.22 -12.88 11.30
C GLY A 6 3.38 -11.45 11.78
N VAL A 7 2.74 -10.48 11.10
CA VAL A 7 2.70 -9.08 11.53
C VAL A 7 1.62 -8.95 12.60
N THR A 8 2.01 -8.50 13.79
CA THR A 8 1.12 -8.27 14.94
C THR A 8 0.70 -6.82 15.08
N GLY A 9 1.44 -5.90 14.48
CA GLY A 9 1.11 -4.47 14.43
C GLY A 9 2.00 -3.72 13.47
N ASP A 10 1.62 -2.48 13.18
CA ASP A 10 2.39 -1.57 12.35
C ASP A 10 2.32 -0.14 12.90
N THR A 11 3.37 0.64 12.66
CA THR A 11 3.40 2.05 13.04
C THR A 11 4.28 2.88 12.11
N ILE A 12 4.06 4.18 12.11
CA ILE A 12 4.98 5.18 11.56
C ILE A 12 5.65 5.83 12.77
N VAL A 13 6.98 5.79 12.81
CA VAL A 13 7.72 6.39 13.92
C VAL A 13 7.71 7.89 13.74
N GLU A 14 7.44 8.63 14.82
CA GLU A 14 7.55 10.07 14.85
C GLU A 14 8.81 10.47 15.63
N THR A 15 9.42 11.58 15.22
CA THR A 15 10.47 12.25 16.00
C THR A 15 9.86 13.03 17.16
N ASP A 16 10.68 13.49 18.11
CA ASP A 16 10.26 14.31 19.26
C ASP A 16 9.51 15.60 18.87
N ASN A 17 9.63 16.04 17.61
CA ASN A 17 8.93 17.19 17.04
C ASN A 17 7.63 16.80 16.31
N ASN A 18 7.09 15.61 16.55
CA ASN A 18 5.93 15.01 15.84
C ASN A 18 6.08 14.94 14.32
N GLN A 19 7.32 14.94 13.80
CA GLN A 19 7.55 14.67 12.37
C GLN A 19 7.70 13.18 12.14
N ALA A 20 6.91 12.63 11.24
CA ALA A 20 7.04 11.25 10.79
C ALA A 20 8.45 10.98 10.24
N MET A 21 9.16 10.05 10.85
CA MET A 21 10.37 9.48 10.28
C MET A 21 10.03 8.75 8.98
N PRO A 22 10.94 8.74 8.00
CA PRO A 22 10.71 8.11 6.71
C PRO A 22 10.84 6.57 6.79
N VAL A 23 10.35 5.94 7.85
CA VAL A 23 10.35 4.49 8.10
C VAL A 23 8.99 4.06 8.65
N ARG A 24 8.42 3.02 8.06
CA ARG A 24 7.31 2.25 8.64
C ARG A 24 7.89 1.05 9.36
N VAL A 25 7.43 0.79 10.57
CA VAL A 25 7.87 -0.35 11.38
C VAL A 25 6.76 -1.37 11.45
N LEU A 26 7.07 -2.62 11.10
CA LEU A 26 6.19 -3.77 11.32
C LEU A 26 6.67 -4.54 12.54
N PHE A 27 5.78 -4.81 13.48
CA PHE A 27 6.03 -5.67 14.63
C PHE A 27 5.65 -7.11 14.28
N LEU A 28 6.53 -8.06 14.57
CA LEU A 28 6.33 -9.47 14.26
C LEU A 28 5.99 -10.28 15.52
N GLU A 29 5.39 -11.46 15.33
CA GLU A 29 5.03 -12.39 16.41
C GLU A 29 6.24 -12.82 17.26
N ASN A 30 7.41 -12.94 16.63
CA ASN A 30 8.67 -13.27 17.30
C ASN A 30 9.29 -12.08 18.06
N LYS A 31 8.57 -10.97 18.20
CA LYS A 31 9.00 -9.70 18.83
C LYS A 31 10.09 -8.96 18.06
N GLU A 32 10.48 -9.42 16.88
CA GLU A 32 11.35 -8.66 15.99
C GLU A 32 10.57 -7.52 15.32
N ARG A 33 11.34 -6.59 14.73
CA ARG A 33 10.80 -5.43 14.03
C ARG A 33 11.41 -5.36 12.63
N LEU A 34 10.58 -5.09 11.65
CA LEU A 34 11.00 -4.88 10.27
C LEU A 34 10.79 -3.41 9.90
N GLU A 35 11.90 -2.72 9.62
CA GLU A 35 11.90 -1.32 9.23
C GLU A 35 11.88 -1.19 7.71
N ILE A 36 10.86 -0.52 7.18
CA ILE A 36 10.67 -0.31 5.75
C ILE A 36 10.81 1.18 5.47
N PRO A 37 11.85 1.63 4.73
CA PRO A 37 11.96 3.03 4.38
C PRO A 37 10.77 3.44 3.49
N MET A 38 10.13 4.56 3.81
CA MET A 38 8.93 5.05 3.14
C MET A 38 9.17 5.45 1.68
N SER A 39 10.41 5.73 1.30
CA SER A 39 10.83 5.91 -0.09
C SER A 39 10.54 4.68 -0.98
N PHE A 40 10.48 3.48 -0.39
CA PHE A 40 10.13 2.25 -1.09
C PHE A 40 8.63 1.92 -1.06
N LEU A 41 7.84 2.60 -0.24
CA LEU A 41 6.51 2.11 0.17
C LEU A 41 5.38 2.42 -0.81
N ILE A 42 5.51 3.37 -1.72
CA ILE A 42 4.35 3.79 -2.54
C ILE A 42 4.76 4.08 -3.98
N ARG A 43 4.90 3.02 -4.79
CA ARG A 43 4.64 3.14 -6.22
C ARG A 43 3.30 2.49 -6.51
N PHE A 44 2.39 3.26 -7.09
CA PHE A 44 1.16 2.70 -7.63
C PHE A 44 1.53 1.61 -8.66
N SER A 45 1.03 0.39 -8.44
CA SER A 45 1.15 -0.70 -9.41
C SER A 45 -0.22 -0.91 -10.03
N GLN A 46 -0.33 -0.62 -11.33
CA GLN A 46 -1.56 -0.79 -12.09
C GLN A 46 -1.97 -2.28 -12.15
N GLU A 47 -1.01 -3.17 -12.33
CA GLU A 47 -1.22 -4.62 -12.31
C GLU A 47 -1.88 -5.05 -10.99
N ARG A 48 -1.28 -4.67 -9.86
CA ARG A 48 -1.79 -5.01 -8.53
C ARG A 48 -3.15 -4.40 -8.23
N PHE A 49 -3.43 -3.22 -8.78
CA PHE A 49 -4.76 -2.61 -8.68
C PHE A 49 -5.82 -3.50 -9.33
N TYR A 50 -5.55 -4.03 -10.53
CA TYR A 50 -6.48 -4.94 -11.20
C TYR A 50 -6.58 -6.30 -10.51
N ASP A 51 -5.47 -6.87 -10.02
CA ASP A 51 -5.51 -8.11 -9.24
C ASP A 51 -6.43 -8.00 -8.02
N ILE A 52 -6.31 -6.91 -7.26
CA ILE A 52 -7.14 -6.65 -6.07
C ILE A 52 -8.59 -6.44 -6.47
N LYS A 53 -8.84 -5.66 -7.53
CA LYS A 53 -10.19 -5.43 -8.06
C LYS A 53 -10.85 -6.75 -8.43
N ASP A 54 -10.17 -7.60 -9.17
CA ASP A 54 -10.72 -8.88 -9.65
C ASP A 54 -11.04 -9.81 -8.47
N GLN A 55 -10.18 -9.87 -7.45
CA GLN A 55 -10.46 -10.62 -6.22
C GLN A 55 -11.71 -10.08 -5.50
N MET A 56 -11.82 -8.76 -5.35
CA MET A 56 -12.97 -8.15 -4.70
C MET A 56 -14.26 -8.32 -5.52
N GLU A 57 -14.20 -8.30 -6.86
CA GLU A 57 -15.35 -8.57 -7.73
C GLU A 57 -15.82 -10.03 -7.60
N GLN A 58 -14.90 -10.97 -7.45
CA GLN A 58 -15.22 -12.38 -7.19
C GLN A 58 -15.88 -12.57 -5.81
N GLU A 59 -15.34 -11.94 -4.77
CA GLU A 59 -15.90 -12.00 -3.41
C GLU A 59 -17.29 -11.35 -3.32
N ALA A 60 -17.48 -10.23 -4.01
CA ALA A 60 -18.75 -9.50 -4.00
C ALA A 60 -19.78 -10.04 -5.01
N GLY A 61 -19.36 -10.88 -5.96
CA GLY A 61 -20.22 -11.39 -7.04
C GLY A 61 -20.72 -10.32 -8.01
N GLN A 62 -20.07 -9.14 -8.04
CA GLN A 62 -20.48 -8.00 -8.85
C GLN A 62 -19.28 -7.21 -9.36
N THR A 63 -19.42 -6.59 -10.53
CA THR A 63 -18.38 -5.76 -11.14
C THR A 63 -18.25 -4.41 -10.43
N MET A 64 -17.02 -3.94 -10.22
CA MET A 64 -16.69 -2.63 -9.67
C MET A 64 -16.12 -1.71 -10.76
N PRO A 65 -16.89 -0.73 -11.23
CA PRO A 65 -16.46 0.16 -12.30
C PRO A 65 -15.33 1.08 -11.81
N THR A 66 -14.27 1.19 -12.62
CA THR A 66 -13.17 2.11 -12.36
C THR A 66 -13.38 3.39 -13.15
N LYS A 67 -13.20 4.57 -12.53
CA LYS A 67 -13.22 5.84 -13.26
C LYS A 67 -12.04 5.86 -14.24
N LYS A 68 -12.32 5.74 -15.54
CA LYS A 68 -11.31 6.06 -16.57
C LYS A 68 -10.95 7.53 -16.42
N GLY A 69 -9.71 7.81 -16.03
CA GLY A 69 -9.16 9.17 -16.05
C GLY A 69 -9.37 9.77 -17.43
N ARG A 70 -9.97 10.96 -17.48
CA ARG A 70 -10.07 11.76 -18.69
C ARG A 70 -8.64 12.00 -19.18
N ARG A 71 -8.22 11.40 -20.30
CA ARG A 71 -7.03 11.85 -21.03
C ARG A 71 -7.33 13.26 -21.51
N THR A 72 -6.84 14.28 -20.82
CA THR A 72 -6.68 15.60 -21.44
C THR A 72 -5.64 15.42 -22.54
N LYS A 73 -6.11 15.41 -23.80
CA LYS A 73 -5.22 15.68 -24.93
C LYS A 73 -4.61 17.05 -24.66
N GLY A 74 -3.29 17.12 -24.54
CA GLY A 74 -2.57 18.39 -24.56
C GLY A 74 -2.98 19.13 -25.82
N GLY A 75 -3.55 20.32 -25.63
CA GLY A 75 -3.77 21.29 -26.70
C GLY A 75 -2.44 21.90 -27.12
N GLU A 76 -2.41 22.24 -28.40
CA GLU A 76 -1.31 22.83 -29.19
C GLU A 76 -0.51 23.94 -28.51
#